data_AF-A0A8H3G700-F1
#
_entry.id   AF-A0A8H3G700-F1
#
_cell.length_a   1.000
_cell.length_b   1.000
_cell.length_c   1.000
_cell.angle_alpha   90.00
_cell.angle_beta   90.00
_cell.angle_gamma   90.00
#
_symmetry.space_group_name_H-M   'P 1'
#
loop_
_entity.id
_entity.type
_entity.pdbx_description
1 polymer ?
#
loop_
_entity_poly.entity_id
_entity_poly.type
_entity_poly.pdbx_seq_one_letter_code
_entity_poly.pdbx_strand_id
1 'polypeptide(L)'
;MSTAGHEVPPDGGWMAWLQVIGGFLVIFNAQGLIQAGIGMGMAFGGGILVLQSYFTTHLGTAAGLTSAGGSVGGMVYPAIAEQLVFRIGFPNTLRVFAAVAFFTLLPANFIVRQHSNASGGKPQMDRDMFRDVPFLLMSAAFFLTFWGIYFSFYFIVAYAQSHLHLDNHASVTLLILMNATNLPGRLLPPLLSDRRLGPVNTIIPCIFMTGIFLFVWIGATSHTAITVVACFYGFFSGAVQGLYNPAIWNFPGDNVAKKGVRVAFVFLWISIAALTGTPIGGVIIKREHGGYLGAQLFAAMTVLSGGCLLIAARYAKVGWHFTKM
;
A
#
# COMPACT_ATOMS: atom_id res chain seq x y z
N MET A 1 -56.95 -0.32 11.39
CA MET A 1 -55.83 -0.44 12.34
C MET A 1 -55.27 -1.86 12.23
N SER A 2 -54.16 -2.02 11.51
CA SER A 2 -53.34 -3.24 11.55
C SER A 2 -51.92 -2.76 11.82
N THR A 3 -51.49 -2.89 13.07
CA THR A 3 -50.11 -2.67 13.49
C THR A 3 -49.30 -3.85 13.00
N ALA A 4 -48.73 -3.75 11.79
CA ALA A 4 -47.65 -4.62 11.37
C ALA A 4 -46.46 -4.32 12.29
N GLY A 5 -46.29 -5.15 13.31
CA GLY A 5 -45.15 -5.09 14.21
C GLY A 5 -43.89 -5.24 13.38
N HIS A 6 -43.00 -4.25 13.48
CA HIS A 6 -41.61 -4.46 13.12
C HIS A 6 -41.07 -5.56 14.05
N GLU A 7 -41.09 -6.80 13.59
CA GLU A 7 -40.31 -7.88 14.20
C GLU A 7 -38.85 -7.44 14.15
N VAL A 8 -38.32 -7.09 15.32
CA VAL A 8 -36.89 -6.88 15.50
C VAL A 8 -36.21 -8.18 15.04
N PRO A 9 -35.26 -8.15 14.09
CA PRO A 9 -34.61 -9.36 13.64
C PRO A 9 -34.04 -10.10 14.86
N PRO A 10 -34.19 -11.44 14.95
CA PRO A 10 -33.84 -12.19 16.14
C PRO A 10 -32.33 -12.09 16.39
N ASP A 11 -31.95 -11.18 17.31
CA ASP A 11 -30.61 -11.04 17.83
C ASP A 11 -30.23 -12.32 18.59
N GLY A 12 -29.59 -13.26 17.90
CA GLY A 12 -28.81 -14.30 18.58
C GLY A 12 -29.30 -15.75 18.47
N GLY A 13 -30.16 -16.11 17.52
CA GLY A 13 -30.43 -17.53 17.22
C GLY A 13 -29.22 -18.25 16.61
N TRP A 14 -29.10 -19.57 16.84
CA TRP A 14 -27.99 -20.37 16.26
C TRP A 14 -27.91 -20.25 14.73
N MET A 15 -29.06 -20.15 14.05
CA MET A 15 -29.14 -19.93 12.60
C MET A 15 -28.60 -18.55 12.19
N ALA A 16 -28.84 -17.50 12.99
CA ALA A 16 -28.29 -16.18 12.73
C ALA A 16 -26.76 -16.19 12.87
N TRP A 17 -26.23 -16.84 13.92
CA TRP A 17 -24.79 -17.02 14.08
C TRP A 17 -24.16 -17.88 12.97
N LEU A 18 -24.85 -18.93 12.50
CA LEU A 18 -24.39 -19.70 11.35
C LEU A 18 -24.40 -18.90 10.04
N GLN A 19 -25.38 -18.03 9.83
CA GLN A 19 -25.40 -17.11 8.69
C GLN A 19 -24.21 -16.14 8.74
N VAL A 20 -23.90 -15.61 9.93
CA VAL A 20 -22.72 -14.74 10.14
C VAL A 20 -21.42 -15.49 9.85
N ILE A 21 -21.25 -16.70 10.40
CA ILE A 21 -20.06 -17.53 10.17
C ILE A 21 -19.96 -17.92 8.69
N GLY A 22 -21.06 -18.34 8.08
CA GLY A 22 -21.12 -18.68 6.66
C GLY A 22 -20.74 -17.49 5.78
N GLY A 23 -21.30 -16.32 6.03
CA GLY A 23 -20.96 -15.07 5.32
C GLY A 23 -19.50 -14.67 5.51
N PHE A 24 -18.98 -14.74 6.73
CA PHE A 24 -17.57 -14.51 7.02
C PHE A 24 -16.67 -15.48 6.24
N LEU A 25 -16.95 -16.78 6.27
CA LEU A 25 -16.16 -17.78 5.56
C LEU A 25 -16.18 -17.55 4.06
N VAL A 26 -17.34 -17.20 3.48
CA VAL A 26 -17.45 -16.90 2.05
C VAL A 26 -16.58 -15.69 1.67
N ILE A 27 -16.69 -14.59 2.41
CA ILE A 27 -15.91 -13.37 2.13
C ILE A 27 -14.42 -13.62 2.36
N PHE A 28 -14.05 -14.27 3.46
CA PHE A 28 -12.65 -14.57 3.80
C PHE A 28 -12.00 -15.48 2.75
N ASN A 29 -12.67 -16.56 2.34
CA ASN A 29 -12.11 -17.47 1.34
C ASN A 29 -12.09 -16.85 -0.06
N ALA A 30 -13.19 -16.25 -0.50
CA ALA A 30 -13.29 -15.73 -1.87
C ALA A 30 -12.45 -14.45 -2.07
N GLN A 31 -12.63 -13.43 -1.22
CA GLN A 31 -11.95 -12.15 -1.37
C GLN A 31 -10.58 -12.14 -0.71
N GLY A 32 -10.47 -12.69 0.50
CA GLY A 32 -9.21 -12.71 1.26
C GLY A 32 -8.21 -13.70 0.67
N LEU A 33 -8.50 -15.00 0.73
CA LEU A 33 -7.55 -16.05 0.39
C LEU A 33 -7.34 -16.18 -1.12
N ILE A 34 -8.41 -16.37 -1.89
CA ILE A 34 -8.33 -16.67 -3.33
C ILE A 34 -7.93 -15.41 -4.11
N GLN A 35 -8.67 -14.32 -3.95
CA GLN A 35 -8.43 -13.09 -4.72
C GLN A 35 -7.20 -12.32 -4.22
N ALA A 36 -7.22 -11.83 -2.97
CA ALA A 36 -6.17 -10.94 -2.46
C ALA A 36 -4.87 -11.69 -2.09
N GLY A 37 -4.97 -12.91 -1.60
CA GLY A 37 -3.81 -13.74 -1.26
C GLY A 37 -3.15 -14.34 -2.50
N ILE A 38 -3.76 -15.40 -3.05
CA ILE A 38 -3.16 -16.20 -4.13
C ILE A 38 -3.15 -15.42 -5.45
N GLY A 39 -4.29 -14.88 -5.87
CA GLY A 39 -4.43 -14.20 -7.16
C GLY A 39 -3.52 -12.97 -7.29
N MET A 40 -3.70 -11.98 -6.40
CA MET A 40 -2.87 -10.77 -6.42
C MET A 40 -1.41 -11.06 -6.08
N GLY A 41 -1.13 -11.99 -5.15
CA GLY A 41 0.25 -12.36 -4.79
C GLY A 41 1.04 -12.96 -5.95
N MET A 42 0.44 -13.88 -6.71
CA MET A 42 1.09 -14.49 -7.88
C MET A 42 1.31 -13.46 -9.01
N ALA A 43 0.29 -12.65 -9.30
CA ALA A 43 0.38 -11.62 -10.33
C ALA A 43 1.44 -10.56 -9.99
N PHE A 44 1.47 -10.12 -8.73
CA PHE A 44 2.38 -9.09 -8.25
C PHE A 44 3.83 -9.59 -8.18
N GLY A 45 4.05 -10.78 -7.61
CA GLY A 45 5.38 -11.39 -7.51
C GLY A 45 6.00 -11.67 -8.89
N GLY A 46 5.23 -12.27 -9.80
CA GLY A 46 5.68 -12.52 -11.17
C GLY A 46 5.97 -11.22 -11.93
N GLY A 47 5.09 -10.22 -11.82
CA GLY A 47 5.24 -8.93 -12.49
C GLY A 47 6.51 -8.20 -12.08
N ILE A 48 6.84 -8.18 -10.78
CA ILE A 48 8.07 -7.55 -10.28
C ILE A 48 9.33 -8.21 -10.84
N LEU A 49 9.38 -9.54 -10.82
CA LEU A 49 10.57 -10.28 -11.27
C LEU A 49 10.80 -10.10 -12.78
N VAL A 50 9.72 -10.13 -13.58
CA VAL A 50 9.83 -9.87 -15.01
C VAL A 50 10.31 -8.43 -15.25
N LEU A 51 9.77 -7.44 -14.56
CA LEU A 51 10.20 -6.04 -14.71
C LEU A 51 11.69 -5.86 -14.41
N GLN A 52 12.17 -6.48 -13.32
CA GLN A 52 13.59 -6.47 -12.92
C GLN A 52 14.51 -7.19 -13.92
N SER A 53 13.98 -8.11 -14.74
CA SER A 53 14.75 -8.79 -15.79
C SER A 53 15.00 -7.95 -17.05
N TYR A 54 14.13 -6.98 -17.34
CA TYR A 54 14.23 -6.15 -18.55
C TYR A 54 15.03 -4.86 -18.33
N PHE A 55 15.01 -4.30 -17.12
CA PHE A 55 15.56 -2.98 -16.84
C PHE A 55 16.66 -3.01 -15.78
N THR A 56 17.84 -2.50 -16.14
CA THR A 56 18.96 -2.27 -15.21
C THR A 56 19.09 -0.77 -14.89
N THR A 57 19.29 0.06 -15.91
CA THR A 57 19.56 1.52 -15.76
C THR A 57 18.31 2.35 -15.44
N HIS A 58 17.14 1.93 -15.92
CA HIS A 58 15.86 2.66 -15.75
C HIS A 58 14.85 1.91 -14.87
N LEU A 59 15.36 1.09 -13.94
CA LEU A 59 14.53 0.22 -13.12
C LEU A 59 13.57 1.02 -12.23
N GLY A 60 13.99 2.15 -11.68
CA GLY A 60 13.13 3.00 -10.85
C GLY A 60 11.95 3.55 -11.65
N THR A 61 12.21 4.11 -12.84
CA THR A 61 11.18 4.67 -13.72
C THR A 61 10.21 3.59 -14.19
N ALA A 62 10.73 2.41 -14.54
CA ALA A 62 9.91 1.26 -14.93
C ALA A 62 9.02 0.79 -13.76
N ALA A 63 9.59 0.62 -12.56
CA ALA A 63 8.84 0.28 -11.35
C ALA A 63 7.80 1.34 -10.98
N GLY A 64 8.15 2.61 -11.14
CA GLY A 64 7.24 3.74 -10.97
C GLY A 64 6.04 3.67 -11.91
N LEU A 65 6.28 3.44 -13.20
CA LEU A 65 5.21 3.33 -14.21
C LEU A 65 4.33 2.10 -13.98
N THR A 66 4.91 0.95 -13.66
CA THR A 66 4.14 -0.25 -13.32
C THR A 66 3.30 -0.04 -12.05
N SER A 67 3.89 0.57 -11.02
CA SER A 67 3.17 0.86 -9.78
C SER A 67 2.10 1.94 -9.97
N ALA A 68 2.23 2.85 -10.94
CA ALA A 68 1.20 3.87 -11.26
C ALA A 68 -0.18 3.25 -11.55
N GLY A 69 -0.23 2.02 -12.09
CA GLY A 69 -1.47 1.26 -12.28
C GLY A 69 -2.26 1.05 -10.97
N GLY A 70 -1.57 0.88 -9.84
CA GLY A 70 -2.21 0.78 -8.53
C GLY A 70 -2.95 2.06 -8.12
N SER A 71 -2.45 3.24 -8.52
CA SER A 71 -3.09 4.53 -8.22
C SER A 71 -4.33 4.72 -9.11
N VAL A 72 -4.26 4.31 -10.37
CA VAL A 72 -5.42 4.28 -11.26
C VAL A 72 -6.51 3.35 -10.71
N GLY A 73 -6.15 2.14 -10.27
CA GLY A 73 -7.08 1.24 -9.59
C GLY A 73 -7.68 1.88 -8.33
N GLY A 74 -6.86 2.54 -7.51
CA GLY A 74 -7.29 3.26 -6.31
C GLY A 74 -8.23 4.45 -6.57
N MET A 75 -8.32 4.95 -7.81
CA MET A 75 -9.33 5.94 -8.22
C MET A 75 -10.60 5.26 -8.76
N VAL A 76 -10.43 4.26 -9.63
CA VAL A 76 -11.53 3.63 -10.37
C VAL A 76 -12.41 2.78 -9.44
N TYR A 77 -11.83 1.96 -8.55
CA TYR A 77 -12.63 1.06 -7.71
C TYR A 77 -13.50 1.80 -6.69
N PRO A 78 -13.01 2.82 -5.95
CA PRO A 78 -13.87 3.61 -5.05
C PRO A 78 -14.97 4.36 -5.80
N ALA A 79 -14.67 4.94 -6.97
CA ALA A 79 -15.68 5.63 -7.78
C ALA A 79 -16.80 4.70 -8.25
N ILE A 80 -16.45 3.49 -8.71
CA ILE A 80 -17.44 2.47 -9.07
C ILE A 80 -18.24 2.05 -7.84
N ALA A 81 -17.60 1.79 -6.70
CA ALA A 81 -18.30 1.41 -5.47
C ALA A 81 -19.31 2.47 -5.04
N GLU A 82 -18.91 3.74 -5.01
CA GLU A 82 -19.75 4.84 -4.58
C GLU A 82 -21.03 4.94 -5.44
N GLN A 83 -20.89 4.79 -6.76
CA GLN A 83 -22.01 4.96 -7.69
C GLN A 83 -22.90 3.73 -7.82
N LEU A 84 -22.32 2.52 -7.77
CA LEU A 84 -23.02 1.27 -8.11
C LEU A 84 -23.55 0.52 -6.89
N VAL A 85 -22.90 0.61 -5.72
CA VAL A 85 -23.30 -0.19 -4.55
C VAL A 85 -24.76 0.04 -4.16
N PHE A 86 -25.20 1.30 -4.14
CA PHE A 86 -26.58 1.64 -3.80
C PHE A 86 -27.58 1.52 -4.97
N ARG A 87 -27.10 1.43 -6.22
CA ARG A 87 -27.97 1.35 -7.41
C ARG A 87 -28.27 -0.09 -7.84
N ILE A 88 -27.25 -0.94 -7.89
CA ILE A 88 -27.35 -2.32 -8.41
C ILE A 88 -27.05 -3.38 -7.34
N GLY A 89 -26.77 -2.95 -6.12
CA GLY A 89 -26.46 -3.81 -4.98
C GLY A 89 -25.00 -4.28 -4.95
N PHE A 90 -24.59 -4.75 -3.77
CA PHE A 90 -23.24 -5.24 -3.51
C PHE A 90 -22.78 -6.38 -4.44
N PRO A 91 -23.58 -7.45 -4.69
CA PRO A 91 -23.12 -8.58 -5.53
C PRO A 91 -22.85 -8.18 -6.98
N ASN A 92 -23.69 -7.33 -7.58
CA ASN A 92 -23.49 -6.89 -8.96
C ASN A 92 -22.33 -5.90 -9.09
N THR A 93 -22.10 -5.06 -8.07
CA THR A 93 -20.92 -4.17 -8.02
C THR A 93 -19.63 -4.99 -8.02
N LEU A 94 -19.56 -6.10 -7.26
CA LEU A 94 -18.41 -7.00 -7.27
C LEU A 94 -18.18 -7.69 -8.64
N ARG A 95 -19.25 -8.00 -9.38
CA ARG A 95 -19.12 -8.53 -10.76
C ARG A 95 -18.55 -7.49 -11.71
N VAL A 96 -18.91 -6.22 -11.54
CA VAL A 96 -18.31 -5.12 -12.31
C VAL A 96 -16.83 -4.98 -11.98
N PHE A 97 -16.45 -5.09 -10.70
CA PHE A 97 -15.03 -5.10 -10.31
C PHE A 97 -14.26 -6.24 -10.99
N ALA A 98 -14.84 -7.45 -11.02
CA ALA A 98 -14.25 -8.60 -11.68
C ALA A 98 -14.10 -8.38 -13.21
N ALA A 99 -15.10 -7.78 -13.87
CA ALA A 99 -15.03 -7.45 -15.28
C ALA A 99 -13.90 -6.44 -15.58
N VAL A 100 -13.79 -5.37 -14.79
CA VAL A 100 -12.71 -4.38 -14.93
C VAL A 100 -11.34 -5.02 -14.74
N ALA A 101 -11.18 -5.86 -13.71
CA ALA A 101 -9.93 -6.59 -13.47
C ALA A 101 -9.60 -7.56 -14.62
N PHE A 102 -10.59 -8.27 -15.16
CA PHE A 102 -10.40 -9.20 -16.27
C PHE A 102 -9.91 -8.50 -17.53
N PHE A 103 -10.58 -7.42 -17.96
CA PHE A 103 -10.20 -6.69 -19.17
C PHE A 103 -8.86 -5.98 -19.04
N THR A 104 -8.51 -5.50 -17.84
CA THR A 104 -7.22 -4.85 -17.60
C THR A 104 -6.05 -5.83 -17.55
N LEU A 105 -6.28 -7.09 -17.14
CA LEU A 105 -5.26 -8.15 -17.12
C LEU A 105 -5.06 -8.83 -18.49
N LEU A 106 -6.05 -8.79 -19.40
CA LEU A 106 -5.93 -9.43 -20.72
C LEU A 106 -4.67 -9.01 -21.49
N PRO A 107 -4.38 -7.72 -21.71
CA PRO A 107 -3.17 -7.31 -22.44
C PRO A 107 -1.88 -7.76 -21.74
N ALA A 108 -1.84 -7.70 -20.41
CA ALA A 108 -0.68 -8.10 -19.63
C ALA A 108 -0.35 -9.59 -19.84
N ASN A 109 -1.37 -10.45 -19.89
CA ASN A 109 -1.19 -11.89 -20.11
C ASN A 109 -0.64 -12.24 -21.50
N PHE A 110 -0.90 -11.43 -22.53
CA PHE A 110 -0.36 -11.67 -23.88
C PHE A 110 1.03 -11.06 -24.10
N ILE A 111 1.30 -9.92 -23.47
CA ILE A 111 2.50 -9.12 -23.72
C ILE A 111 3.65 -9.50 -22.77
N VAL A 112 3.35 -9.71 -21.48
CA VAL A 112 4.38 -9.91 -20.46
C VAL A 112 4.97 -11.31 -20.60
N ARG A 113 6.24 -11.38 -20.99
CA ARG A 113 7.02 -12.62 -21.09
C ARG A 113 8.34 -12.42 -20.37
N GLN A 114 8.87 -13.46 -19.75
CA GLN A 114 10.18 -13.39 -19.10
C GLN A 114 11.28 -13.28 -20.15
N HIS A 115 12.24 -12.37 -19.95
CA HIS A 115 13.40 -12.25 -20.82
C HIS A 115 14.33 -13.47 -20.64
N SER A 116 14.78 -14.10 -21.73
CA SER A 116 15.50 -15.39 -21.72
C SER A 116 16.83 -15.35 -20.97
N ASN A 117 17.44 -14.17 -20.81
CA ASN A 117 18.72 -14.00 -20.10
C ASN A 117 18.58 -13.96 -18.57
N ALA A 118 17.36 -14.01 -18.03
CA ALA A 118 17.10 -14.16 -16.59
C ALA A 118 17.10 -15.63 -16.15
N SER A 119 17.95 -16.46 -16.76
CA SER A 119 18.37 -17.75 -16.20
C SER A 119 19.29 -17.51 -14.99
N GLY A 120 18.78 -16.81 -13.97
CA GLY A 120 19.32 -16.93 -12.64
C GLY A 120 19.04 -18.36 -12.19
N GLY A 121 20.07 -19.12 -11.85
CA GLY A 121 19.94 -20.49 -11.36
C GLY A 121 18.93 -20.60 -10.21
N LYS A 122 18.57 -21.83 -9.84
CA LYS A 122 17.59 -22.13 -8.77
C LYS A 122 17.74 -21.16 -7.59
N PRO A 123 16.65 -20.54 -7.10
CA PRO A 123 16.72 -19.60 -5.99
C PRO A 123 17.45 -20.23 -4.82
N GLN A 124 18.59 -19.64 -4.45
CA GLN A 124 19.41 -20.12 -3.36
C GLN A 124 19.01 -19.40 -2.09
N MET A 125 18.72 -20.16 -1.03
CA MET A 125 18.42 -19.60 0.29
C MET A 125 19.64 -18.81 0.79
N ASP A 126 19.49 -17.48 0.89
CA ASP A 126 20.54 -16.60 1.37
C ASP A 126 20.60 -16.58 2.90
N ARG A 127 21.19 -17.61 3.54
CA ARG A 127 21.30 -17.64 5.02
C ARG A 127 22.10 -16.44 5.58
N ASP A 128 22.95 -15.83 4.76
CA ASP A 128 23.75 -14.66 5.16
C ASP A 128 22.88 -13.40 5.32
N MET A 129 21.64 -13.40 4.80
CA MET A 129 20.70 -12.29 4.95
C MET A 129 20.38 -11.99 6.43
N PHE A 130 20.42 -13.02 7.29
CA PHE A 130 20.17 -12.87 8.73
C PHE A 130 21.36 -12.30 9.51
N ARG A 131 22.53 -12.17 8.86
CA ARG A 131 23.75 -11.60 9.45
C ARG A 131 24.10 -10.23 8.87
N ASP A 132 23.51 -9.86 7.73
CA ASP A 132 23.71 -8.56 7.08
C ASP A 132 22.90 -7.47 7.83
N VAL A 133 23.50 -6.90 8.87
CA VAL A 133 22.87 -5.88 9.74
C VAL A 133 22.25 -4.72 8.94
N PRO A 134 22.90 -4.12 7.93
CA PRO A 134 22.28 -3.10 7.07
C PRO A 134 21.00 -3.57 6.37
N PHE A 135 20.96 -4.82 5.91
CA PHE A 135 19.77 -5.39 5.27
C PHE A 135 18.63 -5.61 6.28
N LEU A 136 18.94 -6.06 7.50
CA LEU A 136 17.95 -6.20 8.57
C LEU A 136 17.38 -4.84 9.01
N LEU A 137 18.23 -3.82 9.12
CA LEU A 137 17.79 -2.45 9.41
C LEU A 137 16.88 -1.91 8.30
N MET A 138 17.22 -2.15 7.03
CA MET A 138 16.37 -1.78 5.90
C MET A 138 15.02 -2.53 5.93
N SER A 139 15.04 -3.82 6.28
CA SER A 139 13.82 -4.62 6.41
C SER A 139 12.91 -4.08 7.52
N ALA A 140 13.48 -3.75 8.68
CA ALA A 140 12.76 -3.12 9.79
C ALA A 140 12.25 -1.72 9.44
N ALA A 141 13.02 -0.95 8.66
CA ALA A 141 12.62 0.36 8.17
C ALA A 141 11.37 0.28 7.27
N PHE A 142 11.35 -0.65 6.32
CA PHE A 142 10.19 -0.87 5.46
C PHE A 142 8.99 -1.41 6.22
N PHE A 143 9.21 -2.33 7.18
CA PHE A 143 8.15 -2.78 8.09
C PHE A 143 7.45 -1.60 8.76
N LEU A 144 8.20 -0.72 9.45
CA LEU A 144 7.62 0.42 10.16
C LEU A 144 6.98 1.45 9.23
N THR A 145 7.59 1.69 8.06
CA THR A 145 7.04 2.62 7.06
C THR A 145 5.69 2.14 6.55
N PHE A 146 5.59 0.88 6.13
CA PHE A 146 4.33 0.33 5.61
C PHE A 146 3.28 0.08 6.70
N TRP A 147 3.67 -0.01 7.97
CA TRP A 147 2.75 -0.12 9.09
C TRP A 147 1.86 1.12 9.24
N GLY A 148 2.40 2.31 8.98
CA GLY A 148 1.68 3.58 9.07
C GLY A 148 1.15 4.12 7.74
N ILE A 149 1.79 3.80 6.59
CA ILE A 149 1.48 4.44 5.30
C ILE A 149 0.04 4.18 4.80
N TYR A 150 -0.57 3.06 5.19
CA TYR A 150 -1.92 2.74 4.77
C TYR A 150 -2.98 3.44 5.61
N PHE A 151 -2.64 3.92 6.81
CA PHE A 151 -3.60 4.56 7.71
C PHE A 151 -4.45 5.62 7.00
N SER A 152 -3.82 6.54 6.26
CA SER A 152 -4.56 7.58 5.54
C SER A 152 -5.52 7.04 4.51
N PHE A 153 -5.12 6.04 3.73
CA PHE A 153 -5.98 5.48 2.68
C PHE A 153 -7.24 4.83 3.25
N TYR A 154 -7.15 4.20 4.42
CA TYR A 154 -8.30 3.54 5.05
C TYR A 154 -9.19 4.50 5.84
N PHE A 155 -8.59 5.46 6.56
CA PHE A 155 -9.33 6.28 7.53
C PHE A 155 -9.71 7.67 7.01
N ILE A 156 -9.20 8.14 5.86
CA ILE A 156 -9.52 9.49 5.36
C ILE A 156 -11.01 9.70 5.09
N VAL A 157 -11.69 8.70 4.50
CA VAL A 157 -13.13 8.77 4.22
C VAL A 157 -13.92 8.79 5.53
N ALA A 158 -13.58 7.91 6.46
CA ALA A 158 -14.24 7.84 7.77
C ALA A 158 -14.00 9.11 8.61
N TYR A 159 -12.80 9.69 8.55
CA TYR A 159 -12.47 10.96 9.20
C TYR A 159 -13.29 12.12 8.61
N ALA A 160 -13.36 12.21 7.28
CA ALA A 160 -14.14 13.23 6.58
C ALA A 160 -15.64 13.16 6.94
N GLN A 161 -16.20 11.96 7.07
CA GLN A 161 -17.60 11.78 7.46
C GLN A 161 -17.85 12.03 8.95
N SER A 162 -17.01 11.50 9.84
CA SER A 162 -17.26 11.53 11.29
C SER A 162 -16.84 12.84 11.96
N HIS A 163 -15.70 13.43 11.55
CA HIS A 163 -15.14 14.62 12.18
C HIS A 163 -15.47 15.91 11.43
N LEU A 164 -15.49 15.85 10.09
CA LEU A 164 -15.76 17.04 9.26
C LEU A 164 -17.22 17.10 8.78
N HIS A 165 -18.02 16.07 9.06
CA HIS A 165 -19.42 15.95 8.63
C HIS A 165 -19.63 16.20 7.13
N LEU A 166 -18.66 15.77 6.32
CA LEU A 166 -18.73 15.85 4.87
C LEU A 166 -19.67 14.78 4.30
N ASP A 167 -20.34 15.12 3.21
CA ASP A 167 -21.16 14.16 2.47
C ASP A 167 -20.32 12.97 1.95
N ASN A 168 -20.98 11.85 1.66
CA ASN A 168 -20.33 10.65 1.16
C ASN A 168 -19.53 10.93 -0.13
N HIS A 169 -20.09 11.70 -1.05
CA HIS A 169 -19.42 12.06 -2.30
C HIS A 169 -18.16 12.89 -2.08
N ALA A 170 -18.24 13.90 -1.20
CA ALA A 170 -17.08 14.71 -0.84
C ALA A 170 -15.98 13.88 -0.17
N SER A 171 -16.36 12.94 0.69
CA SER A 171 -15.43 12.07 1.43
C SER A 171 -14.71 11.06 0.52
N VAL A 172 -15.44 10.44 -0.42
CA VAL A 172 -14.85 9.55 -1.42
C VAL A 172 -13.96 10.33 -2.40
N THR A 173 -14.36 11.56 -2.77
CA THR A 173 -13.55 12.44 -3.61
C THR A 173 -12.17 12.71 -3.01
N LEU A 174 -12.04 12.85 -1.68
CA LEU A 174 -10.74 13.00 -1.01
C LEU A 174 -9.84 11.78 -1.24
N LEU A 175 -10.39 10.57 -1.13
CA LEU A 175 -9.64 9.33 -1.38
C LEU A 175 -9.23 9.22 -2.86
N ILE A 176 -10.14 9.58 -3.78
CA ILE A 176 -9.83 9.61 -5.22
C ILE A 176 -8.72 10.62 -5.51
N LEU A 177 -8.78 11.82 -4.94
CA LEU A 177 -7.78 12.87 -5.13
C LEU A 177 -6.42 12.49 -4.53
N MET A 178 -6.42 11.82 -3.37
CA MET A 178 -5.21 11.28 -2.77
C MET A 178 -4.56 10.22 -3.68
N ASN A 179 -5.34 9.36 -4.33
CA ASN A 179 -4.83 8.42 -5.32
C ASN A 179 -4.41 9.12 -6.64
N ALA A 180 -5.10 10.18 -7.05
CA ALA A 180 -4.75 10.96 -8.24
C ALA A 180 -3.38 11.62 -8.10
N THR A 181 -3.10 12.20 -6.93
CA THR A 181 -1.79 12.80 -6.61
C THR A 181 -0.71 11.77 -6.30
N ASN A 182 -1.10 10.56 -5.91
CA ASN A 182 -0.19 9.42 -5.80
C ASN A 182 0.41 9.01 -7.16
N LEU A 183 -0.29 9.25 -8.26
CA LEU A 183 0.17 8.95 -9.63
C LEU A 183 1.47 9.69 -10.01
N PRO A 184 1.55 11.05 -9.97
CA PRO A 184 2.81 11.74 -10.22
C PRO A 184 3.86 11.42 -9.15
N GLY A 185 3.45 11.12 -7.91
CA GLY A 185 4.32 10.63 -6.86
C GLY A 185 5.02 9.31 -7.21
N ARG A 186 4.37 8.42 -7.96
CA ARG A 186 4.96 7.17 -8.46
C ARG A 186 5.80 7.34 -9.72
N LEU A 187 5.83 8.53 -10.35
CA LEU A 187 6.55 8.76 -11.61
C LEU A 187 7.76 9.69 -11.43
N LEU A 188 7.58 10.87 -10.83
CA LEU A 188 8.62 11.90 -10.77
C LEU A 188 9.81 11.51 -9.87
N PRO A 189 9.61 11.02 -8.63
CA PRO A 189 10.71 10.62 -7.75
C PRO A 189 11.49 9.40 -8.28
N PRO A 190 10.87 8.34 -8.83
CA PRO A 190 11.64 7.28 -9.49
C PRO A 190 12.44 7.73 -10.71
N LEU A 191 11.91 8.65 -11.51
CA LEU A 191 12.66 9.26 -12.62
C LEU A 191 13.87 10.07 -12.12
N LEU A 192 13.72 10.81 -11.02
CA LEU A 192 14.80 11.56 -10.39
C LEU A 192 15.86 10.63 -9.77
N SER A 193 15.41 9.54 -9.15
CA SER A 193 16.23 8.47 -8.60
C SER A 193 17.17 7.90 -9.66
N ASP A 194 16.63 7.48 -10.81
CA ASP A 194 17.41 6.87 -11.88
C ASP A 194 18.44 7.83 -12.47
N ARG A 195 18.11 9.13 -12.55
CA ARG A 195 19.01 10.14 -13.13
C ARG A 195 20.15 10.53 -12.21
N ARG A 196 19.88 10.84 -10.93
CA ARG A 196 20.84 11.62 -10.10
C ARG A 196 21.10 11.11 -8.70
N LEU A 197 20.11 10.54 -8.01
CA LEU A 197 20.23 10.32 -6.56
C LEU A 197 20.37 8.85 -6.18
N GLY A 198 19.82 7.93 -6.98
CA GLY A 198 19.64 6.53 -6.59
C GLY A 198 18.36 6.31 -5.77
N PRO A 199 17.75 5.11 -5.84
CA PRO A 199 16.52 4.77 -5.13
C PRO A 199 16.53 5.04 -3.62
N VAL A 200 17.60 4.65 -2.92
CA VAL A 200 17.68 4.73 -1.45
C VAL A 200 17.79 6.19 -1.00
N ASN A 201 18.57 7.00 -1.71
CA ASN A 201 18.72 8.42 -1.38
C ASN A 201 17.45 9.23 -1.68
N THR A 202 16.65 8.78 -2.65
CA THR A 202 15.41 9.47 -3.04
C THR A 202 14.24 9.10 -2.14
N ILE A 203 14.16 7.84 -1.68
CA ILE A 203 13.04 7.39 -0.85
C ILE A 203 13.07 7.95 0.57
N ILE A 204 14.26 8.17 1.15
CA ILE A 204 14.43 8.71 2.51
C ILE A 204 13.66 10.03 2.71
N PRO A 205 13.92 11.12 1.95
CA PRO A 205 13.19 12.38 2.12
C PRO A 205 11.69 12.22 1.87
N CYS A 206 11.27 11.33 0.96
CA CYS A 206 9.85 11.05 0.73
C CYS A 206 9.18 10.39 1.94
N ILE A 207 9.86 9.49 2.66
CA ILE A 207 9.34 8.88 3.89
C ILE A 207 9.15 9.96 4.98
N PHE A 208 10.13 10.84 5.17
CA PHE A 208 10.02 11.94 6.13
C PHE A 208 8.87 12.88 5.79
N MET A 209 8.74 13.29 4.52
CA MET A 209 7.62 14.13 4.08
C MET A 209 6.28 13.42 4.28
N THR A 210 6.18 12.12 4.01
CA THR A 210 4.97 11.32 4.27
C THR A 210 4.58 11.36 5.75
N GLY A 211 5.56 11.18 6.66
CA GLY A 211 5.33 11.29 8.10
C GLY A 211 4.96 12.70 8.55
N ILE A 212 5.58 13.75 8.00
CA ILE A 212 5.25 15.14 8.30
C ILE A 212 3.80 15.45 7.89
N PHE A 213 3.36 15.04 6.70
CA PHE A 213 1.97 15.28 6.28
C PHE A 213 0.95 14.51 7.11
N LEU A 214 1.32 13.37 7.71
CA LEU A 214 0.49 12.71 8.73
C LEU A 214 0.35 13.55 10.00
N PHE A 215 1.42 14.23 10.45
CA PHE A 215 1.32 15.20 11.55
C PHE A 215 0.49 16.43 11.18
N VAL A 216 0.67 16.96 9.97
CA VAL A 216 -0.10 18.12 9.48
C VAL A 216 -1.59 17.80 9.41
N TRP A 217 -1.97 16.55 9.12
CA TRP A 217 -3.37 16.12 9.16
C TRP A 217 -4.01 16.36 10.54
N ILE A 218 -3.29 16.24 11.65
CA ILE A 218 -3.84 16.49 12.99
C ILE A 218 -4.44 17.92 13.09
N GLY A 219 -3.84 18.89 12.41
CA GLY A 219 -4.33 20.27 12.36
C GLY A 219 -5.35 20.57 11.26
N ALA A 220 -5.67 19.60 10.39
CA ALA A 220 -6.58 19.80 9.26
C ALA A 220 -8.05 19.62 9.68
N THR A 221 -8.66 20.72 10.12
CA THR A 221 -10.06 20.80 10.58
C THR A 221 -11.03 21.37 9.55
N SER A 222 -10.56 21.69 8.34
CA SER A 222 -11.36 22.24 7.25
C SER A 222 -11.28 21.37 6.00
N HIS A 223 -12.35 21.37 5.19
CA HIS A 223 -12.41 20.67 3.90
C HIS A 223 -11.23 21.02 2.99
N THR A 224 -10.84 22.30 2.92
CA THR A 224 -9.71 22.73 2.09
C THR A 224 -8.40 22.24 2.66
N ALA A 225 -8.24 22.30 3.99
CA ALA A 225 -7.01 21.84 4.66
C ALA A 225 -6.79 20.34 4.46
N ILE A 226 -7.83 19.52 4.63
CA ILE A 226 -7.71 18.06 4.44
C ILE A 226 -7.45 17.70 2.98
N THR A 227 -8.06 18.42 2.04
CA THR A 227 -7.82 18.26 0.60
C THR A 227 -6.35 18.49 0.26
N VAL A 228 -5.77 19.59 0.75
CA VAL A 228 -4.35 19.92 0.52
C VAL A 228 -3.44 18.86 1.13
N VAL A 229 -3.70 18.46 2.38
CA VAL A 229 -2.93 17.40 3.05
C VAL A 229 -3.02 16.08 2.30
N ALA A 230 -4.21 15.69 1.83
CA ALA A 230 -4.42 14.48 1.05
C ALA A 230 -3.62 14.50 -0.27
N CYS A 231 -3.55 15.65 -0.95
CA CYS A 231 -2.76 15.80 -2.17
C CYS A 231 -1.26 15.61 -1.93
N PHE A 232 -0.70 16.29 -0.94
CA PHE A 232 0.73 16.19 -0.65
C PHE A 232 1.09 14.81 -0.09
N TYR A 233 0.27 14.29 0.83
CA TYR A 233 0.43 12.95 1.35
C TYR A 233 0.36 11.91 0.24
N GLY A 234 -0.61 12.03 -0.68
CA GLY A 234 -0.76 11.18 -1.86
C GLY A 234 0.52 11.17 -2.69
N PHE A 235 1.07 12.34 -3.01
CA PHE A 235 2.32 12.47 -3.76
C PHE A 235 3.51 11.77 -3.07
N PHE A 236 3.81 12.11 -1.82
CA PHE A 236 4.99 11.57 -1.13
C PHE A 236 4.84 10.08 -0.79
N SER A 237 3.65 9.63 -0.38
CA SER A 237 3.39 8.20 -0.16
C SER A 237 3.47 7.39 -1.46
N GLY A 238 3.14 8.00 -2.61
CA GLY A 238 3.30 7.42 -3.93
C GLY A 238 4.77 7.20 -4.27
N ALA A 239 5.61 8.18 -3.94
CA ALA A 239 7.07 8.08 -4.10
C ALA A 239 7.66 6.89 -3.35
N VAL A 240 7.25 6.71 -2.09
CA VAL A 240 7.68 5.58 -1.25
C VAL A 240 7.28 4.25 -1.88
N GLN A 241 6.04 4.14 -2.33
CA GLN A 241 5.51 2.92 -2.96
C GLN A 241 6.10 2.65 -4.36
N GLY A 242 6.57 3.67 -5.09
CA GLY A 242 7.25 3.47 -6.36
C GLY A 242 8.72 3.05 -6.19
N LEU A 243 9.38 3.55 -5.14
CA LEU A 243 10.83 3.40 -4.94
C LEU A 243 11.24 2.21 -4.05
N TYR A 244 10.36 1.69 -3.19
CA TYR A 244 10.79 0.68 -2.21
C TYR A 244 11.34 -0.60 -2.86
N ASN A 245 10.71 -1.10 -3.93
CA ASN A 245 11.18 -2.31 -4.61
C ASN A 245 12.53 -2.09 -5.33
N PRO A 246 12.72 -1.02 -6.13
CA PRO A 246 14.04 -0.62 -6.63
C PRO A 246 15.09 -0.41 -5.52
N ALA A 247 14.70 0.15 -4.38
CA ALA A 247 15.61 0.37 -3.25
C ALA A 247 16.11 -0.94 -2.64
N ILE A 248 15.26 -1.97 -2.53
CA ILE A 248 15.69 -3.29 -2.06
C ILE A 248 16.56 -3.99 -3.11
N TRP A 249 16.22 -3.88 -4.39
CA TRP A 249 16.94 -4.54 -5.48
C TRP A 249 18.35 -3.98 -5.72
N ASN A 250 18.50 -2.66 -5.59
CA ASN A 250 19.78 -1.97 -5.75
C ASN A 250 20.59 -1.85 -4.46
N PHE A 251 20.05 -2.36 -3.34
CA PHE A 251 20.81 -2.41 -2.09
C PHE A 251 22.09 -3.23 -2.28
N PRO A 252 23.27 -2.72 -1.87
CA PRO A 252 24.55 -3.39 -2.14
C PRO A 252 24.63 -4.81 -1.58
N GLY A 253 24.93 -5.78 -2.44
CA GLY A 253 25.11 -7.19 -2.09
C GLY A 253 25.65 -7.99 -3.27
N ASP A 254 26.54 -8.95 -2.99
CA ASP A 254 27.46 -9.52 -3.98
C ASP A 254 26.83 -10.52 -4.96
N ASN A 255 25.56 -10.91 -4.78
CA ASN A 255 25.00 -12.02 -5.56
C ASN A 255 23.57 -11.77 -6.06
N VAL A 256 23.42 -11.70 -7.40
CA VAL A 256 22.14 -11.46 -8.09
C VAL A 256 21.14 -12.58 -7.82
N ALA A 257 21.60 -13.84 -7.68
CA ALA A 257 20.76 -15.00 -7.36
C ALA A 257 20.08 -14.90 -5.98
N LYS A 258 20.65 -14.10 -5.07
CA LYS A 258 20.14 -13.89 -3.70
C LYS A 258 19.17 -12.69 -3.62
N LYS A 259 19.17 -11.77 -4.61
CA LYS A 259 18.36 -10.54 -4.60
C LYS A 259 16.85 -10.81 -4.58
N GLY A 260 16.37 -11.77 -5.36
CA GLY A 260 14.95 -12.15 -5.38
C GLY A 260 14.46 -12.66 -4.01
N VAL A 261 15.28 -13.46 -3.32
CA VAL A 261 14.98 -13.97 -1.97
C VAL A 261 14.94 -12.83 -0.94
N ARG A 262 15.86 -11.87 -1.04
CA ARG A 262 15.87 -10.66 -0.19
C ARG A 262 14.63 -9.79 -0.39
N VAL A 263 14.22 -9.58 -1.64
CA VAL A 263 12.98 -8.87 -1.97
C VAL A 263 11.78 -9.59 -1.35
N ALA A 264 11.65 -10.90 -1.57
CA ALA A 264 10.57 -11.71 -0.99
C ALA A 264 10.56 -11.66 0.55
N PHE A 265 11.73 -11.68 1.20
CA PHE A 265 11.86 -11.55 2.65
C PHE A 265 11.32 -10.21 3.18
N VAL A 266 11.66 -9.09 2.53
CA VAL A 266 11.12 -7.78 2.92
C VAL A 266 9.61 -7.72 2.70
N PHE A 267 9.10 -8.28 1.58
CA PHE A 267 7.67 -8.37 1.32
C PHE A 267 6.90 -9.17 2.37
N LEU A 268 7.49 -10.23 2.92
CA LEU A 268 6.90 -10.98 4.02
C LEU A 268 6.68 -10.09 5.26
N TRP A 269 7.64 -9.23 5.59
CA TRP A 269 7.47 -8.31 6.72
C TRP A 269 6.48 -7.19 6.41
N ILE A 270 6.51 -6.65 5.19
CA ILE A 270 5.53 -5.64 4.75
C ILE A 270 4.10 -6.20 4.81
N SER A 271 3.87 -7.48 4.50
CA SER A 271 2.52 -8.06 4.57
C SER A 271 1.99 -8.13 6.01
N ILE A 272 2.85 -8.47 6.98
CA ILE A 272 2.50 -8.45 8.41
C ILE A 272 2.19 -7.01 8.85
N ALA A 273 2.99 -6.03 8.42
CA ALA A 273 2.75 -4.62 8.71
C ALA A 273 1.41 -4.15 8.13
N ALA A 274 1.14 -4.43 6.84
CA ALA A 274 -0.11 -4.04 6.19
C ALA A 274 -1.34 -4.70 6.82
N LEU A 275 -1.23 -5.97 7.25
CA LEU A 275 -2.31 -6.71 7.91
C LEU A 275 -2.63 -6.16 9.30
N THR A 276 -1.60 -5.80 10.08
CA THR A 276 -1.77 -5.39 11.47
C THR A 276 -1.96 -3.88 11.67
N GLY A 277 -1.46 -3.05 10.75
CA GLY A 277 -1.47 -1.59 10.90
C GLY A 277 -2.87 -0.99 10.97
N THR A 278 -3.76 -1.38 10.05
CA THR A 278 -5.10 -0.78 9.98
C THR A 278 -6.04 -1.23 11.11
N PRO A 279 -6.06 -2.51 11.56
CA PRO A 279 -6.82 -2.88 12.76
C PRO A 279 -6.31 -2.20 14.02
N ILE A 280 -4.99 -2.04 14.19
CA ILE A 280 -4.43 -1.32 15.35
C ILE A 280 -4.90 0.13 15.34
N GLY A 281 -4.84 0.82 14.20
CA GLY A 281 -5.40 2.17 14.05
C GLY A 281 -6.89 2.24 14.42
N GLY A 282 -7.68 1.26 13.97
CA GLY A 282 -9.11 1.19 14.30
C GLY A 282 -9.39 0.95 15.79
N VAL A 283 -8.59 0.11 16.47
CA VAL A 283 -8.70 -0.09 17.92
C VAL A 283 -8.33 1.17 18.69
N ILE A 284 -7.31 1.91 18.24
CA ILE A 284 -6.92 3.18 18.86
C ILE A 284 -8.08 4.19 18.75
N ILE A 285 -8.65 4.36 17.56
CA ILE A 285 -9.81 5.26 17.33
C ILE A 285 -10.99 4.87 18.22
N LYS A 286 -11.27 3.57 18.34
CA LYS A 286 -12.35 3.06 19.20
C LYS A 286 -12.11 3.38 20.68
N ARG A 287 -10.86 3.31 21.16
CA ARG A 287 -10.50 3.64 22.55
C ARG A 287 -10.57 5.14 22.83
N GLU A 288 -10.33 5.98 21.82
CA GLU A 288 -10.45 7.44 21.91
C GLU A 288 -11.89 7.94 21.68
N HIS A 289 -12.90 7.08 21.79
CA HIS A 289 -14.32 7.41 21.57
C HIS A 289 -14.59 8.08 20.22
N GLY A 290 -13.84 7.69 19.18
CA GLY A 290 -13.93 8.26 17.85
C GLY A 290 -12.84 9.28 17.55
N GLY A 291 -12.03 9.71 18.53
CA GLY A 291 -10.84 10.53 18.29
C GLY A 291 -9.83 9.86 17.36
N TYR A 292 -9.25 10.61 16.44
CA TYR A 292 -8.26 10.11 15.48
C TYR A 292 -6.82 10.46 15.86
N LEU A 293 -6.62 11.24 16.92
CA LEU A 293 -5.31 11.78 17.31
C LEU A 293 -4.30 10.67 17.58
N GLY A 294 -4.65 9.69 18.42
CA GLY A 294 -3.74 8.59 18.77
C GLY A 294 -3.36 7.74 17.56
N ALA A 295 -4.30 7.53 16.63
CA ALA A 295 -4.07 6.72 15.45
C ALA A 295 -3.24 7.48 14.39
N GLN A 296 -3.45 8.80 14.25
CA GLN A 296 -2.61 9.69 13.44
C GLN A 296 -1.18 9.76 13.98
N LEU A 297 -1.01 9.93 15.30
CA LEU A 297 0.30 9.94 15.96
C LEU A 297 1.02 8.60 15.77
N PHE A 298 0.31 7.49 15.95
CA PHE A 298 0.84 6.16 15.71
C PHE A 298 1.35 6.03 14.27
N ALA A 299 0.53 6.34 13.27
CA ALA A 299 0.91 6.25 11.87
C ALA A 299 2.10 7.17 11.51
N ALA A 300 2.11 8.40 12.02
CA ALA A 300 3.18 9.35 11.74
C ALA A 300 4.50 8.93 12.37
N MET A 301 4.49 8.51 13.64
CA MET A 301 5.67 8.09 14.39
C MET A 301 6.28 6.81 13.81
N THR A 302 5.47 5.85 13.38
CA THR A 302 5.99 4.61 12.78
C THR A 302 6.65 4.89 11.43
N VAL A 303 6.05 5.77 10.60
CA VAL A 303 6.64 6.18 9.31
C VAL A 303 7.96 6.92 9.51
N LEU A 304 8.02 7.89 10.43
CA LEU A 304 9.26 8.62 10.74
C LEU A 304 10.34 7.70 11.31
N SER A 305 9.96 6.79 12.21
CA SER A 305 10.89 5.78 12.76
C SER A 305 11.44 4.88 11.66
N GLY A 306 10.61 4.49 10.69
CA GLY A 306 11.04 3.78 9.49
C GLY A 306 12.07 4.57 8.68
N GLY A 307 11.84 5.87 8.48
CA GLY A 307 12.80 6.77 7.83
C GLY A 307 14.14 6.86 8.57
N CYS A 308 14.12 6.97 9.89
CA CYS A 308 15.32 6.97 10.73
C CYS A 308 16.12 5.66 10.63
N LEU A 309 15.42 4.51 10.67
CA LEU A 309 16.07 3.21 10.49
C LEU A 309 16.65 3.04 9.08
N LEU A 310 16.01 3.61 8.04
CA LEU A 310 16.55 3.56 6.69
C LEU A 310 17.82 4.39 6.54
N ILE A 311 17.90 5.54 7.21
CA ILE A 311 19.14 6.32 7.32
C ILE A 311 20.22 5.49 8.02
N ALA A 312 19.88 4.83 9.14
CA ALA A 312 20.82 3.97 9.86
C ALA A 312 21.31 2.79 8.99
N ALA A 313 20.42 2.17 8.21
CA ALA A 313 20.76 1.10 7.27
C ALA A 313 21.73 1.57 6.18
N ARG A 314 21.45 2.75 5.59
CA ARG A 314 22.34 3.39 4.62
C ARG A 314 23.71 3.70 5.22
N TYR A 315 23.71 4.30 6.40
CA TYR A 315 24.92 4.65 7.13
C TYR A 315 25.79 3.43 7.43
N ALA A 316 25.17 2.34 7.90
CA ALA A 316 25.87 1.10 8.20
C ALA A 316 26.48 0.43 6.97
N LYS A 317 25.96 0.67 5.76
CA LYS A 317 26.45 0.05 4.52
C LYS A 317 27.52 0.88 3.79
N VAL A 318 27.36 2.20 3.73
CA VAL A 318 28.20 3.09 2.88
C VAL A 318 28.89 4.21 3.67
N GLY A 319 28.62 4.32 4.97
CA GLY A 319 29.15 5.39 5.80
C GLY A 319 28.62 6.76 5.39
N TRP A 320 29.45 7.79 5.56
CA TRP A 320 29.12 9.18 5.20
C TRP A 320 29.21 9.50 3.70
N HIS A 321 29.65 8.56 2.86
CA HIS A 321 29.88 8.83 1.44
C HIS A 321 28.55 8.87 0.65
N PHE A 322 28.39 9.92 -0.16
CA PHE A 322 27.27 10.04 -1.10
C PHE A 322 27.50 9.14 -2.32
N THR A 323 27.12 7.87 -2.20
CA THR A 323 27.10 6.94 -3.33
C THR A 323 25.67 6.82 -3.86
N LYS A 324 25.51 6.79 -5.19
CA LYS A 324 24.24 6.43 -5.83
C LYS A 324 23.92 4.98 -5.46
N MET A 325 22.84 4.76 -4.70
CA MET A 325 22.30 3.46 -4.29
C MET A 325 20.82 3.39 -4.60
#